data_AF-A0A2A4JAE3-F1
#
_entry.id   AF-A0A2A4JAE3-F1
#
_cell.length_a   1.000
_cell.length_b   1.000
_cell.length_c   1.000
_cell.angle_alpha   90.00
_cell.angle_beta   90.00
_cell.angle_gamma   90.00
#
_symmetry.space_group_name_H-M   'P 1'
#
loop_
_entity.id
_entity.type
_entity.pdbx_description
1 polymer ?
#
loop_
_entity_poly.entity_id
_entity_poly.type
_entity_poly.pdbx_seq_one_letter_code
_entity_poly.pdbx_strand_id
1 'polypeptide(L)'
;MFQNGDLCISILHPPVDDPQSGELPCERWNPTQSVRTVLLSVISLLNEPNTFSPANVDASVMYRRWRDSKGKDKEYENIIRKQAQVARTEAEKEGIVVPLTLEDYCIKTQVKSTTQEPQLDMTDFYDDDYDDLDTDSDEEVDGGDGDGDDSGNGES
;
A
#
# COMPACT_ATOMS: atom_id res chain seq x y z
N MET A 1 -17.07 4.46 9.64
CA MET A 1 -16.80 5.89 9.86
C MET A 1 -17.58 6.36 11.07
N PHE A 2 -16.93 7.12 11.96
CA PHE A 2 -17.55 7.75 13.13
C PHE A 2 -18.33 9.01 12.72
N GLN A 3 -19.10 9.59 13.64
CA GLN A 3 -19.91 10.79 13.38
C GLN A 3 -19.06 12.04 13.06
N ASN A 4 -17.82 12.08 13.55
CA ASN A 4 -16.86 13.16 13.29
C ASN A 4 -16.13 13.03 11.94
N GLY A 5 -16.38 11.96 11.19
CA GLY A 5 -15.72 11.69 9.90
C GLY A 5 -14.49 10.76 10.00
N ASP A 6 -14.03 10.42 11.19
CA ASP A 6 -12.88 9.53 11.35
C ASP A 6 -13.21 8.11 10.88
N LEU A 7 -12.25 7.47 10.22
CA LEU A 7 -12.37 6.10 9.74
C LEU A 7 -11.70 5.14 10.71
N CYS A 8 -12.48 4.17 11.23
CA CYS A 8 -11.94 3.06 12.00
C CYS A 8 -11.50 1.94 11.04
N ILE A 9 -10.19 1.76 10.90
CA ILE A 9 -9.59 0.66 10.13
C ILE A 9 -8.32 0.20 10.84
N SER A 10 -8.13 -1.11 10.92
CA SER A 10 -7.08 -1.72 11.76
C SER A 10 -5.66 -1.28 11.37
N ILE A 11 -5.40 -1.06 10.07
CA ILE A 11 -4.08 -0.62 9.55
C ILE A 11 -3.66 0.76 10.07
N LEU A 12 -4.57 1.59 10.58
CA LEU A 12 -4.27 2.89 11.18
C LEU A 12 -4.10 2.82 12.70
N HIS A 13 -4.35 1.66 13.32
CA HIS A 13 -4.09 1.46 14.74
C HIS A 13 -2.63 1.06 14.96
N PRO A 14 -2.02 1.52 16.08
CA PRO A 14 -0.67 1.12 16.44
C PRO A 14 -0.56 -0.41 16.56
N PRO A 15 0.65 -0.96 16.39
CA PRO A 15 0.88 -2.37 16.63
C PRO A 15 0.53 -2.70 18.08
N VAL A 16 -0.19 -3.81 18.27
CA VAL A 16 -0.45 -4.38 19.59
C VAL A 16 0.33 -5.68 19.63
N ASP A 17 1.23 -5.81 20.61
CA ASP A 17 1.97 -7.05 20.83
C ASP A 17 1.11 -7.97 21.71
N ASP A 18 -0.04 -8.41 21.16
CA ASP A 18 -0.94 -9.36 21.79
C ASP A 18 -0.93 -10.69 21.00
N PRO A 19 -0.20 -11.70 21.50
CA PRO A 19 -0.13 -13.02 20.87
C PRO A 19 -1.50 -13.74 20.75
N GLN A 20 -2.52 -13.33 21.52
CA GLN A 20 -3.86 -13.93 21.44
C GLN A 20 -4.79 -13.23 20.45
N SER A 21 -4.38 -12.06 19.93
CA SER A 21 -5.21 -11.27 19.01
C SER A 21 -5.44 -11.97 17.67
N GLY A 22 -4.52 -12.83 17.23
CA GLY A 22 -4.59 -13.53 15.93
C GLY A 22 -4.53 -12.61 14.71
N GLU A 23 -4.22 -11.32 14.89
CA GLU A 23 -4.11 -10.32 13.82
C GLU A 23 -2.73 -10.41 13.16
N LEU A 24 -2.70 -10.24 11.84
CA LEU A 24 -1.46 -10.22 11.09
C LEU A 24 -0.76 -8.86 11.23
N PRO A 25 0.59 -8.80 11.20
CA PRO A 25 1.31 -7.53 11.21
C PRO A 25 0.92 -6.57 10.07
N CYS A 26 0.46 -7.11 8.94
CA CYS A 26 -0.03 -6.33 7.79
C CYS A 26 -1.41 -5.70 8.03
N GLU A 27 -2.16 -6.14 9.03
CA GLU A 27 -3.47 -5.61 9.42
C GLU A 27 -3.36 -4.46 10.43
N ARG A 28 -2.14 -4.13 10.87
CA ARG A 28 -1.82 -3.02 11.78
C ARG A 28 -0.85 -2.03 11.15
N TRP A 29 -0.75 -0.85 11.76
CA TRP A 29 0.24 0.13 11.34
C TRP A 29 1.65 -0.38 11.58
N ASN A 30 2.50 -0.26 10.57
CA ASN A 30 3.93 -0.51 10.67
C ASN A 30 4.69 0.35 9.65
N PRO A 31 6.00 0.60 9.82
CA PRO A 31 6.76 1.50 8.94
C PRO A 31 6.84 1.08 7.46
N THR A 32 6.45 -0.15 7.11
CA THR A 32 6.42 -0.62 5.71
C THR A 32 5.13 -0.25 4.98
N GLN A 33 4.10 0.20 5.72
CA GLN A 33 2.86 0.67 5.13
C GLN A 33 3.07 2.00 4.40
N SER A 34 2.38 2.17 3.27
CA SER A 34 2.43 3.39 2.48
C SER A 34 1.05 4.01 2.37
N VAL A 35 0.97 5.29 2.00
CA VAL A 35 -0.32 5.93 1.70
C VAL A 35 -1.10 5.15 0.64
N ARG A 36 -0.40 4.55 -0.33
CA ARG A 36 -1.01 3.68 -1.35
C ARG A 36 -1.70 2.47 -0.74
N THR A 37 -1.07 1.76 0.20
CA THR A 37 -1.70 0.60 0.84
C THR A 37 -2.90 1.01 1.68
N VAL A 38 -2.80 2.12 2.41
CA VAL A 38 -3.93 2.69 3.17
C VAL A 38 -5.12 3.00 2.25
N LEU A 39 -4.92 3.71 1.14
CA LEU A 39 -6.00 4.06 0.21
C LEU A 39 -6.69 2.82 -0.37
N LEU A 40 -5.92 1.78 -0.71
CA LEU A 40 -6.48 0.50 -1.17
C LEU A 40 -7.33 -0.16 -0.08
N SER A 41 -6.87 -0.14 1.17
CA SER A 41 -7.64 -0.66 2.32
C SER A 41 -8.93 0.14 2.55
N VAL A 42 -8.92 1.46 2.38
CA VAL A 42 -10.13 2.31 2.46
C VAL A 42 -11.13 1.92 1.37
N ILE A 43 -10.69 1.76 0.13
CA ILE A 43 -11.55 1.32 -0.99
C ILE A 43 -12.17 -0.06 -0.67
N SER A 44 -11.36 -1.00 -0.16
CA SER A 44 -11.84 -2.32 0.24
C SER A 44 -12.91 -2.24 1.35
N LEU A 45 -12.71 -1.39 2.36
CA LEU A 45 -13.67 -1.19 3.45
C LEU A 45 -14.98 -0.54 2.99
N LEU A 46 -14.93 0.36 2.00
CA LEU A 46 -16.13 0.97 1.43
C LEU A 46 -16.95 -0.02 0.60
N ASN A 47 -16.29 -0.96 -0.09
CA ASN A 47 -16.95 -2.04 -0.83
C ASN A 47 -17.56 -3.09 0.12
N GLU A 48 -16.83 -3.44 1.18
CA GLU A 48 -17.25 -4.45 2.16
C GLU A 48 -17.15 -3.89 3.59
N PRO A 49 -18.20 -3.19 4.07
CA PRO A 49 -18.20 -2.61 5.41
C PRO A 49 -18.09 -3.67 6.52
N ASN A 50 -17.22 -3.43 7.50
CA ASN A 50 -17.12 -4.29 8.68
C ASN A 50 -18.36 -4.14 9.59
N THR A 51 -19.10 -5.24 9.77
CA THR A 51 -20.30 -5.30 10.63
C THR A 51 -20.08 -6.01 11.96
N PHE A 52 -18.90 -6.60 12.19
CA PHE A 52 -18.53 -7.24 13.45
C PHE A 52 -18.07 -6.22 14.49
N SER A 53 -17.33 -5.20 14.06
CA SER A 53 -16.89 -4.09 14.90
C SER A 53 -17.15 -2.74 14.22
N PRO A 54 -18.41 -2.28 14.16
CA PRO A 54 -18.76 -1.07 13.44
C PRO A 54 -18.43 0.21 14.25
N ALA A 55 -17.80 1.18 13.60
CA ALA A 55 -17.62 2.52 14.15
C ALA A 55 -18.95 3.29 14.34
N ASN A 56 -19.96 2.97 13.52
CA ASN A 56 -21.30 3.51 13.62
C ASN A 56 -22.30 2.34 13.62
N VAL A 57 -22.87 2.09 14.79
CA VAL A 57 -23.78 0.96 15.03
C VAL A 57 -25.07 1.10 14.20
N ASP A 58 -25.65 2.29 14.14
CA ASP A 58 -26.89 2.55 13.40
C ASP A 58 -26.71 2.28 11.90
N ALA A 59 -25.62 2.79 11.32
CA ALA A 59 -25.28 2.56 9.93
C ALA A 59 -25.05 1.06 9.64
N SER A 60 -24.41 0.34 10.57
CA SER A 60 -24.18 -1.11 10.45
C SER A 60 -25.48 -1.91 10.48
N VAL A 61 -26.43 -1.55 11.36
CA VAL A 61 -27.76 -2.17 11.41
C VAL A 61 -28.53 -1.91 10.12
N MET A 62 -28.53 -0.66 9.61
CA MET A 62 -29.17 -0.31 8.35
C MET A 62 -28.56 -1.08 7.16
N TYR A 63 -27.23 -1.18 7.08
CA TYR A 63 -26.55 -1.94 6.04
C TYR A 63 -26.93 -3.42 6.05
N ARG A 64 -26.94 -4.06 7.24
CA ARG A 64 -27.35 -5.47 7.37
C ARG A 64 -28.81 -5.68 6.94
N ARG A 65 -29.74 -4.82 7.36
CA ARG A 65 -31.14 -4.86 6.93
C ARG A 65 -31.28 -4.76 5.41
N TRP A 66 -30.58 -3.82 4.78
CA TRP A 66 -30.57 -3.66 3.32
C TRP A 66 -30.02 -4.92 2.62
N ARG A 67 -28.89 -5.46 3.09
CA ARG A 67 -28.25 -6.66 2.53
C ARG A 67 -29.12 -7.90 2.68
N ASP A 68 -29.60 -8.17 3.90
CA ASP A 68 -30.34 -9.38 4.23
C ASP A 68 -31.74 -9.38 3.58
N SER A 69 -32.32 -8.19 3.37
CA SER A 69 -33.57 -8.01 2.62
C SER A 69 -33.41 -8.08 1.10
N LYS A 70 -32.17 -8.25 0.59
CA LYS A 70 -31.82 -8.23 -0.84
C LYS A 70 -32.27 -6.95 -1.55
N GLY A 71 -32.07 -5.80 -0.90
CA GLY A 71 -32.39 -4.47 -1.45
C GLY A 71 -33.87 -4.10 -1.41
N LYS A 72 -34.72 -4.84 -0.69
CA LYS A 72 -36.13 -4.45 -0.45
C LYS A 72 -36.22 -3.26 0.50
N ASP A 73 -35.42 -3.28 1.55
CA ASP A 73 -35.26 -2.15 2.47
C ASP A 73 -34.34 -1.11 1.81
N LYS A 74 -34.89 0.02 1.39
CA LYS A 74 -34.16 1.08 0.68
C LYS A 74 -33.60 2.17 1.58
N GLU A 75 -33.76 2.07 2.90
CA GLU A 75 -33.37 3.11 3.85
C GLU A 75 -31.88 3.48 3.70
N TYR A 76 -31.00 2.48 3.76
CA TYR A 76 -29.55 2.64 3.61
C TYR A 76 -29.17 3.24 2.24
N GLU A 77 -29.72 2.69 1.16
CA GLU A 77 -29.47 3.14 -0.21
C GLU A 77 -29.92 4.59 -0.45
N ASN A 78 -31.06 4.98 0.11
CA ASN A 78 -31.59 6.33 -0.02
C ASN A 78 -30.69 7.38 0.68
N ILE A 79 -30.13 7.03 1.83
CA ILE A 79 -29.19 7.90 2.55
C ILE A 79 -27.92 8.10 1.72
N ILE A 80 -27.32 7.02 1.22
CA ILE A 80 -26.12 7.09 0.36
C ILE A 80 -26.41 7.91 -0.90
N ARG A 81 -27.55 7.67 -1.56
CA ARG A 81 -27.94 8.43 -2.75
C ARG A 81 -28.05 9.93 -2.47
N LYS A 82 -28.67 10.30 -1.34
CA LYS A 82 -28.79 11.70 -0.93
C LYS A 82 -27.43 12.33 -0.68
N GLN A 83 -26.53 11.63 0.01
CA GLN A 83 -25.17 12.11 0.29
C GLN A 83 -24.33 12.26 -1.00
N ALA A 84 -24.41 11.28 -1.91
CA ALA A 84 -23.70 11.34 -3.20
C ALA A 84 -24.18 12.52 -4.06
N GLN A 85 -25.48 12.84 -4.04
CA GLN A 85 -26.02 14.01 -4.73
C GLN A 85 -25.49 15.32 -4.15
N VAL A 86 -25.44 15.44 -2.82
CA VAL A 86 -24.87 16.61 -2.14
C VAL A 86 -23.40 16.79 -2.54
N ALA A 87 -22.60 15.73 -2.43
CA ALA A 87 -21.18 15.76 -2.82
C ALA A 87 -21.00 16.14 -4.30
N ARG A 88 -21.85 15.65 -5.20
CA ARG A 88 -21.82 16.02 -6.63
C ARG A 88 -22.10 17.51 -6.83
N THR A 89 -23.10 18.07 -6.14
CA THR A 89 -23.41 19.50 -6.25
C THR A 89 -22.32 20.39 -5.67
N GLU A 90 -21.58 19.91 -4.68
CA GLU A 90 -20.42 20.61 -4.11
C GLU A 90 -19.24 20.60 -5.09
N ALA A 91 -18.92 19.43 -5.66
CA ALA A 91 -17.91 19.30 -6.71
C ALA A 91 -18.17 20.23 -7.90
N GLU A 92 -19.43 20.35 -8.34
CA GLU A 92 -19.82 21.26 -9.43
C GLU A 92 -19.55 22.73 -9.09
N LYS A 93 -19.77 23.16 -7.84
CA LYS A 93 -19.46 24.52 -7.38
C LYS A 93 -17.97 24.80 -7.39
N GLU A 94 -17.15 23.78 -7.16
CA GLU A 94 -15.69 23.86 -7.20
C GLU A 94 -15.12 23.70 -8.62
N GLY A 95 -15.97 23.47 -9.62
CA GLY A 95 -15.55 23.20 -10.99
C GLY A 95 -14.90 21.82 -11.19
N ILE A 96 -15.09 20.90 -10.25
CA ILE A 96 -14.57 19.53 -10.29
C ILE A 96 -15.53 18.65 -11.11
N VAL A 97 -15.01 18.02 -12.18
CA VAL A 97 -15.76 17.07 -13.00
C VAL A 97 -15.64 15.67 -12.42
N VAL A 98 -16.75 15.11 -11.91
CA VAL A 98 -16.80 13.74 -11.38
C VAL A 98 -16.88 12.74 -12.53
N PRO A 99 -15.93 11.78 -12.65
CA PRO A 99 -15.98 10.75 -13.69
C PRO A 99 -17.17 9.81 -13.49
N LEU A 100 -17.90 9.51 -14.57
CA LEU A 100 -19.09 8.64 -14.55
C LEU A 100 -18.87 7.32 -15.30
N THR A 101 -17.87 7.29 -16.18
CA THR A 101 -17.50 6.09 -16.94
C THR A 101 -16.24 5.48 -16.34
N LEU A 102 -16.04 4.18 -16.60
CA LEU A 102 -14.81 3.50 -16.19
C LEU A 102 -13.57 4.12 -16.87
N GLU A 103 -13.73 4.55 -18.12
CA GLU A 103 -12.67 5.18 -18.91
C GLU A 103 -12.25 6.52 -18.29
N ASP A 104 -13.22 7.37 -17.94
CA ASP A 104 -12.97 8.65 -17.27
C ASP A 104 -12.36 8.45 -15.88
N TYR A 105 -12.76 7.40 -15.17
CA TYR A 105 -12.21 7.09 -13.85
C TYR A 105 -10.76 6.59 -13.93
N CYS A 106 -10.39 5.88 -14.99
CA CYS A 106 -9.06 5.25 -15.14
C CYS A 106 -8.06 6.07 -15.96
N ILE A 107 -8.27 7.38 -16.10
CA ILE A 107 -7.34 8.24 -16.85
C ILE A 107 -5.96 8.16 -16.22
N LYS A 108 -4.99 7.67 -17.00
CA LYS A 108 -3.59 7.63 -16.58
C LYS A 108 -3.06 9.06 -16.51
N THR A 109 -2.62 9.47 -15.33
CA THR A 109 -1.87 10.72 -15.17
C THR A 109 -0.59 10.63 -16.02
N GLN A 110 -0.53 11.42 -17.09
CA GLN A 110 0.69 11.62 -17.87
C GLN A 110 1.56 12.61 -17.09
N VAL A 111 2.54 12.09 -16.34
CA VAL A 111 3.59 12.94 -15.77
C VAL A 111 4.38 13.50 -16.96
N LYS A 112 4.27 14.80 -17.23
CA LYS A 112 5.17 15.45 -18.20
C LYS A 112 6.59 15.25 -17.68
N SER A 113 7.38 14.46 -18.39
CA SER A 113 8.82 14.34 -18.20
C SER A 113 9.46 15.68 -18.56
N THR A 114 9.49 16.61 -17.60
CA THR A 114 10.23 17.86 -17.75
C THR A 114 11.62 17.68 -17.17
N THR A 115 12.61 17.96 -18.04
CA THR A 115 14.06 18.05 -17.83
C THR A 115 14.82 16.78 -18.22
N GLN A 116 15.38 16.81 -19.44
CA GLN A 116 16.60 16.06 -19.76
C GLN A 116 17.67 16.52 -18.76
N GLU A 117 18.03 15.67 -17.80
CA GLU A 117 19.24 15.90 -17.03
C GLU A 117 20.44 15.71 -17.96
N PRO A 118 21.41 16.65 -17.98
CA PRO A 118 22.68 16.40 -18.66
C PRO A 118 23.36 15.23 -17.95
N GLN A 119 23.73 14.22 -18.72
CA GLN A 119 24.45 13.05 -18.28
C GLN A 119 25.82 13.51 -17.75
N LEU A 120 25.93 13.75 -16.44
CA LEU A 120 27.21 14.02 -15.79
C LEU A 120 28.00 12.70 -15.79
N ASP A 121 29.07 12.70 -16.55
CA ASP A 121 30.03 11.60 -16.68
C ASP A 121 30.80 11.46 -15.35
N MET A 122 30.67 10.31 -14.70
CA MET A 122 31.29 9.98 -13.40
C MET A 122 32.78 9.59 -13.53
N THR A 123 33.39 9.79 -14.69
CA THR A 123 34.77 9.38 -14.97
C THR A 123 35.83 10.43 -14.58
N ASP A 124 35.44 11.68 -14.29
CA ASP A 124 36.37 12.77 -13.99
C ASP A 124 36.85 12.84 -12.52
N PHE A 125 36.52 11.86 -11.66
CA PHE A 125 36.95 11.84 -10.25
C PHE A 125 38.16 10.93 -9.97
N TYR A 126 38.57 10.10 -10.92
CA TYR A 126 39.68 9.17 -10.74
C TYR A 126 40.87 9.55 -11.63
N ASP A 127 41.42 10.74 -11.40
CA ASP A 127 42.74 11.08 -11.92
C ASP A 127 43.46 11.93 -10.87
N ASP A 128 44.14 11.25 -9.95
CA ASP A 128 45.32 11.82 -9.27
C ASP A 128 46.19 10.69 -8.72
N ASP A 129 47.24 10.41 -9.47
CA ASP A 129 48.58 9.97 -9.07
C ASP A 129 48.70 9.26 -7.70
N TYR A 130 48.80 7.93 -7.75
CA TYR A 130 49.63 7.19 -6.80
C TYR A 130 50.73 6.48 -7.59
N ASP A 131 51.75 7.26 -7.95
CA ASP A 131 53.07 6.77 -8.31
C ASP A 131 53.68 6.01 -7.13
N ASP A 132 54.07 4.77 -7.42
CA ASP A 132 55.26 4.07 -6.96
C ASP A 132 55.64 4.16 -5.46
N LEU A 133 55.27 3.14 -4.70
CA LEU A 133 56.16 2.59 -3.68
C LEU A 133 56.20 1.07 -3.80
N ASP A 134 57.13 0.63 -4.64
CA ASP A 134 57.82 -0.65 -4.55
C ASP A 134 58.22 -0.96 -3.09
N THR A 135 57.68 -2.02 -2.50
CA THR A 135 58.27 -2.70 -1.35
C THR A 135 57.92 -4.18 -1.46
N ASP A 136 58.86 -4.91 -2.04
CA ASP A 136 59.04 -6.35 -1.87
C ASP A 136 58.83 -6.78 -0.41
N SER A 137 57.91 -7.72 -0.19
CA SER A 137 58.13 -8.78 0.78
C SER A 137 57.28 -9.98 0.39
N ASP A 138 57.93 -10.92 -0.27
CA ASP A 138 57.54 -12.33 -0.35
C ASP A 138 57.07 -12.83 1.02
N GLU A 139 56.00 -13.63 1.06
CA GLU A 139 56.09 -15.02 1.54
C GLU A 139 54.87 -15.82 1.05
N GLU A 140 55.18 -16.95 0.45
CA GLU A 140 54.28 -17.89 -0.18
C GLU A 140 53.55 -18.77 0.85
N VAL A 141 52.28 -19.08 0.60
CA VAL A 141 51.67 -20.30 1.14
C VAL A 141 50.85 -20.97 0.03
N ASP A 142 51.51 -21.92 -0.61
CA ASP A 142 50.98 -23.00 -1.44
C ASP A 142 49.97 -23.87 -0.67
N GLY A 143 48.96 -24.39 -1.38
CA GLY A 143 47.90 -25.20 -0.77
C GLY A 143 46.82 -25.74 -1.70
N GLY A 144 47.20 -26.28 -2.86
CA GLY A 144 46.65 -27.48 -3.52
C GLY A 144 45.13 -27.74 -3.68
N ASP A 145 44.75 -27.92 -4.95
CA ASP A 145 43.51 -28.48 -5.52
C ASP A 145 42.83 -29.67 -4.80
N GLY A 146 41.52 -29.80 -5.01
CA GLY A 146 40.80 -31.06 -4.81
C GLY A 146 39.30 -30.99 -5.10
N ASP A 147 38.91 -31.19 -6.36
CA ASP A 147 37.56 -31.60 -6.76
C ASP A 147 37.12 -32.89 -6.03
N GLY A 148 35.85 -32.96 -5.64
CA GLY A 148 35.25 -34.14 -5.02
C GLY A 148 33.72 -34.10 -5.08
N ASP A 149 33.18 -34.53 -6.23
CA ASP A 149 31.85 -35.12 -6.37
C ASP A 149 31.66 -36.29 -5.36
N ASP A 150 30.45 -36.47 -4.81
CA ASP A 150 29.74 -37.78 -4.72
C ASP A 150 28.55 -37.75 -3.73
N SER A 151 27.36 -38.00 -4.32
CA SER A 151 26.15 -38.72 -3.86
C SER A 151 25.80 -38.90 -2.36
N GLY A 152 24.49 -38.83 -2.05
CA GLY A 152 23.99 -39.52 -0.85
C GLY A 152 22.56 -39.25 -0.41
N ASN A 153 21.65 -40.11 -0.85
CA ASN A 153 20.25 -40.30 -0.43
C ASN A 153 20.05 -40.46 1.10
N GLY A 154 18.85 -40.16 1.62
CA GLY A 154 18.51 -40.38 3.03
C GLY A 154 17.04 -40.19 3.36
N GLU A 155 16.24 -41.19 2.97
CA GLU A 155 14.84 -41.40 3.32
C GLU A 155 14.68 -41.73 4.82
N SER A 156 13.70 -41.15 5.51
CA SER A 156 12.85 -41.78 6.55
C SER A 156 11.79 -40.80 7.06
#